data_AF-A0A0F0L5G2-F1
#
_entry.id   AF-A0A0F0L5G2-F1
#
_cell.length_a   1.000
_cell.length_b   1.000
_cell.length_c   1.000
_cell.angle_alpha   90.00
_cell.angle_beta   90.00
_cell.angle_gamma   90.00
#
_symmetry.space_group_name_H-M   'P 1'
#
loop_
_entity.id
_entity.type
_entity.pdbx_description
1 polymer ?
#
loop_
_entity_poly.entity_id
_entity_poly.type
_entity_poly.pdbx_seq_one_letter_code
_entity_poly.pdbx_strand_id
1 'polypeptide(L)'
;MTSVRDLVAREERLLAASRQLRGIHADAVQRARAAVIALQQDGGIDIDEAEARLGPLCAELLDDYASRAAALVAEQDIRAWRELASTLPSDSPFDPVRTNDLLRAHGTPGAARLLAAVESVRGGAAPSDDLDRSLAAAAGRCVCGYAKTRVVPKRLCQPCATAVATAWEAEEQRLLQGASGLRAETVRILDEARSAIAKARAIGTDDAYSTEEALLFKTRRALARANRRHRDEVSRLDLTRWRELAALTARASMPTMAGEARRARRRLGMAQLSRLALRGRPGAAR
;
A
#
# COMPACT_ATOMS: atom_id res chain seq x y z
N MET A 1 4.55 -24.64 -4.86
CA MET A 1 4.99 -23.23 -4.71
C MET A 1 4.84 -22.88 -3.25
N THR A 2 5.94 -22.57 -2.57
CA THR A 2 5.92 -22.15 -1.17
C THR A 2 5.25 -20.79 -1.06
N SER A 3 4.35 -20.64 -0.10
CA SER A 3 3.65 -19.40 0.19
C SER A 3 4.12 -18.81 1.53
N VAL A 4 3.92 -17.51 1.72
CA VAL A 4 4.17 -16.84 3.03
C VAL A 4 3.37 -17.53 4.16
N ARG A 5 2.23 -18.16 3.86
CA ARG A 5 1.46 -18.94 4.85
C ARG A 5 2.21 -20.15 5.36
N ASP A 6 3.03 -20.79 4.53
CA ASP A 6 3.83 -21.97 4.93
C ASP A 6 4.94 -21.56 5.90
N LEU A 7 5.54 -20.38 5.68
CA LEU A 7 6.48 -19.78 6.63
C LEU A 7 5.79 -19.47 7.96
N VAL A 8 4.63 -18.79 7.94
CA VAL A 8 3.87 -18.45 9.15
C VAL A 8 3.51 -19.70 9.98
N ALA A 9 3.05 -20.79 9.33
CA ALA A 9 2.72 -22.03 10.01
C ALA A 9 3.95 -22.73 10.63
N ARG A 10 5.14 -22.56 10.05
CA ARG A 10 6.39 -23.03 10.65
C ARG A 10 6.79 -22.17 11.86
N GLU A 11 6.69 -20.86 11.72
CA GLU A 11 6.98 -19.90 12.80
C GLU A 11 6.09 -20.13 14.03
N GLU A 12 4.81 -20.45 13.82
CA GLU A 12 3.88 -20.78 14.91
C GLU A 12 4.35 -21.95 15.76
N ARG A 13 4.87 -23.02 15.13
CA ARG A 13 5.40 -24.18 15.86
C ARG A 13 6.65 -23.82 16.68
N LEU A 14 7.55 -23.02 16.11
CA LEU A 14 8.77 -22.59 16.78
C LEU A 14 8.48 -21.64 17.96
N LEU A 15 7.56 -20.71 17.78
CA LEU A 15 7.12 -19.82 18.84
C LEU A 15 6.37 -20.59 19.94
N ALA A 16 5.52 -21.57 19.59
CA ALA A 16 4.83 -22.39 20.58
C ALA A 16 5.80 -23.16 21.49
N ALA A 17 6.92 -23.62 20.94
CA ALA A 17 7.94 -24.40 21.65
C ALA A 17 8.80 -23.59 22.64
N SER A 18 8.87 -22.26 22.52
CA SER A 18 9.74 -21.42 23.36
C SER A 18 9.03 -20.18 23.92
N ARG A 19 8.89 -20.12 25.26
CA ARG A 19 8.34 -18.94 25.95
C ARG A 19 9.23 -17.71 25.79
N GLN A 20 10.55 -17.88 25.82
CA GLN A 20 11.51 -16.78 25.68
C GLN A 20 11.47 -16.20 24.27
N LEU A 21 11.40 -17.06 23.24
CA LEU A 21 11.27 -16.61 21.85
C LEU A 21 9.94 -15.88 21.60
N ARG A 22 8.83 -16.34 22.21
CA ARG A 22 7.56 -15.61 22.19
C ARG A 22 7.65 -14.22 22.81
N GLY A 23 8.38 -14.08 23.92
CA GLY A 23 8.61 -12.78 24.56
C GLY A 23 9.36 -11.81 23.64
N ILE A 24 10.44 -12.27 23.02
CA ILE A 24 11.22 -11.48 22.05
C ILE A 24 10.37 -11.12 20.84
N HIS A 25 9.58 -12.06 20.32
CA HIS A 25 8.69 -11.82 19.17
C HIS A 25 7.60 -10.79 19.49
N ALA A 26 6.95 -10.91 20.66
CA ALA A 26 5.91 -9.96 21.08
C ALA A 26 6.47 -8.54 21.28
N ASP A 27 7.65 -8.42 21.88
CA ASP A 27 8.35 -7.14 22.03
C ASP A 27 8.75 -6.53 20.67
N ALA A 28 9.29 -7.35 19.76
CA ALA A 28 9.62 -6.92 18.40
C ALA A 28 8.37 -6.43 17.65
N VAL A 29 7.24 -7.14 17.76
CA VAL A 29 5.95 -6.72 17.19
C VAL A 29 5.51 -5.38 17.78
N GLN A 30 5.57 -5.20 19.09
CA GLN A 30 5.18 -3.95 19.75
C GLN A 30 6.03 -2.78 19.24
N ARG A 31 7.36 -2.94 19.21
CA ARG A 31 8.30 -1.93 18.71
C ARG A 31 8.09 -1.62 17.23
N ALA A 32 7.91 -2.64 16.40
CA ALA A 32 7.67 -2.47 14.98
C ALA A 32 6.39 -1.69 14.71
N ARG A 33 5.30 -2.01 15.42
CA ARG A 33 4.04 -1.27 15.33
C ARG A 33 4.20 0.18 15.75
N ALA A 34 4.88 0.43 16.89
CA ALA A 34 5.12 1.79 17.37
C ALA A 34 5.96 2.61 16.39
N ALA A 35 7.01 2.03 15.80
CA ALA A 35 7.86 2.70 14.83
C ALA A 35 7.11 3.06 13.55
N VAL A 36 6.27 2.16 13.04
CA VAL A 36 5.43 2.41 11.86
C VAL A 36 4.39 3.50 12.15
N ILE A 37 3.75 3.47 13.32
CA ILE A 37 2.82 4.52 13.74
C ILE A 37 3.53 5.88 13.85
N ALA A 38 4.71 5.92 14.46
CA ALA A 38 5.50 7.14 14.58
C ALA A 38 5.88 7.71 13.21
N LEU A 39 6.31 6.85 12.28
CA LEU A 39 6.61 7.24 10.90
C LEU A 39 5.37 7.79 10.18
N GLN A 40 4.20 7.19 10.40
CA GLN A 40 2.93 7.67 9.82
C GLN A 40 2.42 8.98 10.46
N GLN A 41 2.84 9.28 11.69
CA GLN A 41 2.42 10.45 12.45
C GLN A 41 3.38 11.63 12.32
N ASP A 42 4.55 11.42 11.71
CA ASP A 42 5.52 12.47 11.45
C ASP A 42 4.99 13.44 10.38
N GLY A 43 4.45 14.58 10.82
CA GLY A 43 3.87 15.61 9.95
C GLY A 43 4.91 16.37 9.10
N GLY A 44 6.20 16.12 9.35
CA GLY A 44 7.33 16.73 8.64
C GLY A 44 7.71 16.03 7.34
N ILE A 45 7.30 14.77 7.15
CA ILE A 45 7.61 13.97 5.95
C ILE A 45 6.37 13.78 5.07
N ASP A 46 6.58 13.68 3.76
CA ASP A 46 5.49 13.36 2.83
C ASP A 46 5.25 11.84 2.73
N ILE A 47 4.16 11.45 2.05
CA ILE A 47 3.73 10.05 1.95
C ILE A 47 4.74 9.20 1.18
N ASP A 48 5.37 9.75 0.15
CA ASP A 48 6.33 9.00 -0.67
C ASP A 48 7.66 8.82 0.09
N GLU A 49 8.06 9.81 0.90
CA GLU A 49 9.19 9.71 1.85
C GLU A 49 8.89 8.69 2.96
N ALA A 50 7.70 8.74 3.57
CA ALA A 50 7.28 7.75 4.55
C ALA A 50 7.28 6.32 3.95
N GLU A 51 6.77 6.15 2.73
CA GLU A 51 6.82 4.87 2.01
C GLU A 51 8.25 4.42 1.70
N ALA A 52 9.13 5.32 1.29
CA ALA A 52 10.54 5.02 1.03
C ALA A 52 11.29 4.58 2.29
N ARG A 53 10.89 5.10 3.47
CA ARG A 53 11.50 4.74 4.76
C ARG A 53 10.95 3.44 5.37
N LEU A 54 9.79 2.95 4.92
CA LEU A 54 9.19 1.72 5.45
C LEU A 54 10.05 0.47 5.20
N GLY A 55 10.58 0.29 3.99
CA GLY A 55 11.44 -0.86 3.66
C GLY A 55 12.69 -0.93 4.53
N PRO A 56 13.52 0.13 4.59
CA PRO A 56 14.69 0.20 5.48
C PRO A 56 14.34 0.01 6.95
N LEU A 57 13.26 0.64 7.45
CA LEU A 57 12.81 0.47 8.83
C LEU A 57 12.45 -1.00 9.12
N CYS A 58 11.75 -1.67 8.20
CA CYS A 58 11.42 -3.08 8.37
C CYS A 58 12.67 -3.97 8.33
N ALA A 59 13.66 -3.66 7.49
CA ALA A 59 14.93 -4.37 7.47
C ALA A 59 15.67 -4.24 8.82
N GLU A 60 15.78 -3.03 9.37
CA GLU A 60 16.40 -2.80 10.69
C GLU A 60 15.68 -3.56 11.81
N LEU A 61 14.35 -3.56 11.81
CA LEU A 61 13.54 -4.28 12.79
C LEU A 61 13.71 -5.80 12.67
N LEU A 62 13.85 -6.31 11.45
CA LEU A 62 14.12 -7.72 11.18
C LEU A 62 15.52 -8.13 11.63
N ASP A 63 16.54 -7.31 11.36
CA ASP A 63 17.91 -7.57 11.76
C ASP A 63 18.06 -7.54 13.30
N ASP A 64 17.41 -6.59 13.99
CA ASP A 64 17.36 -6.54 15.45
C ASP A 64 16.65 -7.78 16.04
N TYR A 65 15.49 -8.14 15.49
CA TYR A 65 14.78 -9.36 15.90
C TYR A 65 15.65 -10.61 15.68
N ALA A 66 16.31 -10.70 14.53
CA ALA A 66 17.18 -11.83 14.18
C ALA A 66 18.37 -11.96 15.13
N SER A 67 19.02 -10.84 15.47
CA SER A 67 20.10 -10.82 16.45
C SER A 67 19.67 -11.37 17.81
N ARG A 68 18.48 -10.96 18.28
CA ARG A 68 17.95 -11.39 19.59
C ARG A 68 17.45 -12.83 19.59
N ALA A 69 16.90 -13.30 18.46
CA ALA A 69 16.37 -14.64 18.32
C ALA A 69 17.46 -15.70 18.02
N ALA A 70 18.62 -15.29 17.49
CA ALA A 70 19.67 -16.20 17.00
C ALA A 70 20.14 -17.24 18.03
N ALA A 71 20.21 -16.88 19.32
CA ALA A 71 20.62 -17.80 20.37
C ALA A 71 19.54 -18.82 20.78
N LEU A 72 18.29 -18.64 20.35
CA LEU A 72 17.13 -19.40 20.79
C LEU A 72 16.51 -20.28 19.71
N VAL A 73 16.93 -20.11 18.46
CA VAL A 73 16.45 -20.90 17.32
C VAL A 73 17.58 -21.80 16.85
N ALA A 74 17.31 -23.10 16.74
CA ALA A 74 18.30 -24.05 16.27
C ALA A 74 18.74 -23.70 14.84
N GLU A 75 20.03 -23.88 14.55
CA GLU A 75 20.60 -23.54 13.23
C GLU A 75 19.89 -24.29 12.09
N GLN A 76 19.46 -25.53 12.35
CA GLN A 76 18.68 -26.32 11.40
C GLN A 76 17.34 -25.68 11.04
N ASP A 77 16.65 -25.07 12.01
CA ASP A 77 15.37 -24.39 11.79
C ASP A 77 15.56 -23.08 11.02
N ILE A 78 16.64 -22.35 11.31
CA ILE A 78 17.03 -21.15 10.56
C ILE A 78 17.31 -21.51 9.10
N ARG A 79 18.08 -22.59 8.86
CA ARG A 79 18.42 -23.06 7.50
C ARG A 79 17.18 -23.48 6.72
N ALA A 80 16.33 -24.33 7.33
CA ALA A 80 15.09 -24.78 6.70
C ALA A 80 14.14 -23.62 6.39
N TRP A 81 14.07 -22.61 7.26
CA TRP A 81 13.26 -21.41 7.01
C TRP A 81 13.83 -20.57 5.85
N ARG A 82 15.16 -20.37 5.80
CA ARG A 82 15.81 -19.63 4.71
C ARG A 82 15.65 -20.32 3.35
N GLU A 83 15.72 -21.64 3.32
CA GLU A 83 15.44 -22.43 2.11
C GLU A 83 14.00 -22.21 1.62
N LEU A 84 13.01 -22.18 2.53
CA LEU A 84 11.63 -21.87 2.17
C LEU A 84 11.48 -20.42 1.69
N ALA A 85 12.07 -19.47 2.39
CA ALA A 85 12.01 -18.05 2.04
C ALA A 85 12.66 -17.74 0.67
N SER A 86 13.77 -18.41 0.33
CA SER A 86 14.45 -18.21 -0.96
C SER A 86 13.60 -18.63 -2.16
N THR A 87 12.65 -19.54 -1.96
CA THR A 87 11.70 -19.96 -3.01
C THR A 87 10.52 -19.01 -3.20
N LEU A 88 10.39 -17.98 -2.36
CA LEU A 88 9.34 -16.98 -2.52
C LEU A 88 9.55 -16.16 -3.81
N PRO A 89 8.47 -15.82 -4.52
CA PRO A 89 8.57 -14.91 -5.66
C PRO A 89 9.01 -13.52 -5.19
N SER A 90 9.81 -12.83 -6.00
CA SER A 90 10.10 -11.42 -5.77
C SER A 90 8.82 -10.60 -5.74
N ASP A 91 8.74 -9.65 -4.81
CA ASP A 91 7.57 -8.79 -4.73
C ASP A 91 7.52 -7.76 -5.85
N SER A 92 6.31 -7.23 -6.04
CA SER A 92 6.10 -6.07 -6.89
C SER A 92 6.92 -4.89 -6.33
N PRO A 93 7.60 -4.10 -7.17
CA PRO A 93 8.35 -2.91 -6.71
C PRO A 93 7.50 -1.82 -6.05
N PHE A 94 6.20 -2.04 -5.97
CA PHE A 94 5.17 -1.09 -5.51
C PHE A 94 4.44 -1.61 -4.29
N ASP A 95 4.82 -2.79 -3.81
CA ASP A 95 4.71 -3.08 -2.39
C ASP A 95 5.80 -2.24 -1.67
N PRO A 96 5.45 -1.23 -0.87
CA PRO A 96 6.43 -0.38 -0.21
C PRO A 96 7.29 -1.13 0.81
N VAL A 97 6.80 -2.27 1.32
CA VAL A 97 7.53 -3.09 2.28
C VAL A 97 8.33 -4.18 1.57
N ARG A 98 7.88 -4.63 0.39
CA ARG A 98 8.52 -5.74 -0.37
C ARG A 98 8.76 -6.94 0.54
N THR A 99 7.68 -7.40 1.19
CA THR A 99 7.68 -8.41 2.26
C THR A 99 8.54 -9.65 1.94
N ASN A 100 8.35 -10.32 0.81
CA ASN A 100 9.14 -11.47 0.35
C ASN A 100 10.62 -11.11 0.12
N ASP A 101 10.92 -9.91 -0.38
CA ASP A 101 12.31 -9.48 -0.59
C ASP A 101 13.02 -9.27 0.75
N LEU A 102 12.34 -8.65 1.72
CA LEU A 102 12.82 -8.53 3.09
C LEU A 102 12.98 -9.88 3.79
N LEU A 103 12.01 -10.79 3.61
CA LEU A 103 12.10 -12.14 4.17
C LEU A 103 13.29 -12.92 3.61
N ARG A 104 13.63 -12.72 2.33
CA ARG A 104 14.81 -13.35 1.71
C ARG A 104 16.12 -12.74 2.19
N ALA A 105 16.19 -11.43 2.35
CA ALA A 105 17.42 -10.71 2.67
C ALA A 105 17.73 -10.67 4.18
N HIS A 106 16.72 -10.49 5.03
CA HIS A 106 16.85 -10.16 6.46
C HIS A 106 16.05 -11.11 7.39
N GLY A 107 15.26 -12.02 6.82
CA GLY A 107 14.34 -12.84 7.60
C GLY A 107 15.00 -13.96 8.41
N THR A 108 14.43 -14.21 9.59
CA THR A 108 14.65 -15.40 10.43
C THR A 108 13.28 -15.94 10.88
N PRO A 109 13.15 -17.15 11.44
CA PRO A 109 11.87 -17.62 11.96
C PRO A 109 11.21 -16.62 12.92
N GLY A 110 10.03 -16.13 12.52
CA GLY A 110 9.20 -15.13 13.22
C GLY A 110 9.05 -13.84 12.41
N ALA A 111 9.88 -13.65 11.39
CA ALA A 111 9.87 -12.50 10.49
C ALA A 111 8.56 -12.37 9.70
N ALA A 112 7.98 -13.47 9.19
CA ALA A 112 6.75 -13.40 8.41
C ALA A 112 5.57 -12.91 9.26
N ARG A 113 5.47 -13.40 10.51
CA ARG A 113 4.48 -12.89 11.48
C ARG A 113 4.76 -11.44 11.91
N LEU A 114 6.02 -11.06 12.06
CA LEU A 114 6.39 -9.69 12.41
C LEU A 114 5.95 -8.70 11.31
N LEU A 115 6.25 -9.01 10.05
CA LEU A 115 5.83 -8.21 8.90
C LEU A 115 4.31 -8.19 8.73
N ALA A 116 3.62 -9.33 8.92
CA ALA A 116 2.16 -9.36 8.92
C ALA A 116 1.56 -8.45 10.02
N ALA A 117 2.21 -8.35 11.18
CA ALA A 117 1.78 -7.45 12.25
C ALA A 117 2.01 -5.97 11.90
N VAL A 118 3.06 -5.65 11.15
CA VAL A 118 3.31 -4.31 10.59
C VAL A 118 2.26 -3.96 9.52
N GLU A 119 1.99 -4.88 8.59
CA GLU A 119 0.95 -4.73 7.58
C GLU A 119 -0.43 -4.54 8.22
N SER A 120 -0.74 -5.24 9.32
CA SER A 120 -2.02 -5.07 10.04
C SER A 120 -2.23 -3.67 10.60
N VAL A 121 -1.16 -2.97 10.98
CA VAL A 121 -1.23 -1.57 11.43
C VAL A 121 -1.39 -0.62 10.25
N ARG A 122 -0.76 -0.94 9.11
CA ARG A 122 -0.98 -0.20 7.86
C ARG A 122 -2.41 -0.37 7.31
N GLY A 123 -3.03 -1.53 7.51
CA GLY A 123 -4.38 -1.86 7.03
C GLY A 123 -5.51 -1.74 8.05
N GLY A 124 -5.23 -1.33 9.29
CA GLY A 124 -6.10 -1.56 10.46
C GLY A 124 -6.68 -0.33 11.16
N ALA A 125 -6.47 0.90 10.66
CA ALA A 125 -7.28 2.01 11.13
C ALA A 125 -8.70 1.86 10.56
N ALA A 126 -9.74 1.99 11.40
CA ALA A 126 -11.10 2.14 10.88
C ALA A 126 -11.04 3.23 9.80
N PRO A 127 -11.58 3.02 8.60
CA PRO A 127 -11.16 3.87 7.48
C PRO A 127 -11.57 5.35 7.69
N SER A 128 -12.48 5.67 8.62
CA SER A 128 -12.78 7.05 9.06
C SER A 128 -11.61 7.67 9.81
N ASP A 129 -10.98 6.89 10.69
CA ASP A 129 -9.84 7.31 11.50
C ASP A 129 -8.62 7.59 10.61
N ASP A 130 -8.50 6.90 9.47
CA ASP A 130 -7.42 7.13 8.50
C ASP A 130 -7.59 8.45 7.73
N LEU A 131 -8.81 8.73 7.24
CA LEU A 131 -9.11 10.03 6.63
C LEU A 131 -8.99 11.17 7.64
N ASP A 132 -9.50 10.97 8.85
CA ASP A 132 -9.49 11.99 9.89
C ASP A 132 -8.07 12.33 10.35
N ARG A 133 -7.22 11.31 10.52
CA ARG A 133 -5.79 11.46 10.79
C ARG A 133 -5.07 12.15 9.64
N SER A 134 -5.32 11.74 8.39
CA SER A 134 -4.70 12.34 7.21
C SER A 134 -5.10 13.82 7.06
N LEU A 135 -6.35 14.16 7.36
CA LEU A 135 -6.82 15.55 7.36
C LEU A 135 -6.25 16.35 8.53
N ALA A 136 -6.11 15.75 9.71
CA ALA A 136 -5.46 16.40 10.85
C ALA A 136 -3.99 16.75 10.53
N ALA A 137 -3.24 15.83 9.92
CA ALA A 137 -1.87 16.09 9.46
C ALA A 137 -1.82 17.18 8.37
N ALA A 138 -2.83 17.23 7.49
CA ALA A 138 -2.93 18.26 6.46
C ALA A 138 -3.42 19.63 6.98
N ALA A 139 -3.89 19.73 8.23
CA ALA A 139 -4.55 20.94 8.75
C ALA A 139 -3.65 22.17 8.74
N GLY A 140 -2.36 22.01 9.03
CA GLY A 140 -1.36 23.08 9.01
C GLY A 140 -1.11 23.67 7.60
N ARG A 141 -1.28 22.86 6.55
CA ARG A 141 -1.09 23.24 5.14
C ARG A 141 -2.41 23.48 4.40
N CYS A 142 -3.54 23.34 5.08
CA CYS A 142 -4.87 23.43 4.47
C CYS A 142 -5.25 24.88 4.19
N VAL A 143 -5.50 25.19 2.90
CA VAL A 143 -6.00 26.50 2.45
C VAL A 143 -7.47 26.49 2.02
N CYS A 144 -8.09 25.31 1.84
CA CYS A 144 -9.51 25.20 1.47
C CYS A 144 -10.47 25.08 2.66
N GLY A 145 -9.96 25.11 3.90
CA GLY A 145 -10.75 25.01 5.13
C GLY A 145 -11.27 23.60 5.48
N TYR A 146 -11.20 22.63 4.56
CA TYR A 146 -11.79 21.30 4.75
C TYR A 146 -11.19 20.53 5.94
N ALA A 147 -9.86 20.49 6.05
CA ALA A 147 -9.19 19.77 7.14
C ALA A 147 -9.54 20.31 8.54
N LYS A 148 -9.83 21.62 8.63
CA LYS A 148 -10.12 22.31 9.89
C LYS A 148 -11.60 22.25 10.28
N THR A 149 -12.48 22.45 9.31
CA THR A 149 -13.93 22.66 9.56
C THR A 149 -14.79 21.46 9.18
N ARG A 150 -14.25 20.50 8.41
CA ARG A 150 -14.97 19.38 7.80
C ARG A 150 -16.11 19.78 6.85
N VAL A 151 -16.27 21.07 6.57
CA VAL A 151 -17.20 21.58 5.55
C VAL A 151 -16.58 21.36 4.18
N VAL A 152 -17.24 20.58 3.33
CA VAL A 152 -16.71 20.23 2.00
C VAL A 152 -16.71 21.45 1.07
N PRO A 153 -15.53 21.96 0.66
CA PRO A 153 -15.44 23.14 -0.20
C PRO A 153 -15.81 22.81 -1.65
N LYS A 154 -15.99 23.83 -2.49
CA LYS A 154 -16.19 23.66 -3.94
C LYS A 154 -14.99 22.96 -4.62
N ARG A 155 -13.77 23.26 -4.18
CA ARG A 155 -12.52 22.61 -4.60
C ARG A 155 -11.66 22.29 -3.38
N LEU A 156 -11.08 21.09 -3.35
CA LEU A 156 -10.09 20.71 -2.35
C LEU A 156 -8.73 21.30 -2.73
N CYS A 157 -8.01 21.84 -1.75
CA CYS A 157 -6.61 22.17 -1.93
C CYS A 157 -5.76 20.90 -2.02
N GLN A 158 -4.53 21.04 -2.52
CA GLN A 158 -3.62 19.92 -2.74
C GLN A 158 -3.48 18.99 -1.52
N PRO A 159 -3.18 19.47 -0.29
CA PRO A 159 -3.07 18.60 0.88
C PRO A 159 -4.35 17.80 1.19
N CYS A 160 -5.52 18.45 1.11
CA CYS A 160 -6.80 17.79 1.38
C CYS A 160 -7.18 16.81 0.26
N ALA A 161 -6.87 17.13 -1.00
CA ALA A 161 -7.07 16.25 -2.13
C ALA A 161 -6.21 14.98 -1.99
N THR A 162 -4.94 15.12 -1.61
CA THR A 162 -4.05 13.98 -1.33
C THR A 162 -4.58 13.13 -0.19
N ALA A 163 -4.94 13.73 0.96
CA ALA A 163 -5.50 12.99 2.10
C ALA A 163 -6.74 12.16 1.74
N VAL A 164 -7.68 12.76 0.98
CA VAL A 164 -8.87 12.06 0.51
C VAL A 164 -8.52 10.96 -0.51
N ALA A 165 -7.60 11.21 -1.43
CA ALA A 165 -7.19 10.23 -2.43
C ALA A 165 -6.48 9.01 -1.79
N THR A 166 -5.67 9.23 -0.75
CA THR A 166 -5.06 8.15 0.03
C THR A 166 -6.12 7.30 0.73
N ALA A 167 -7.07 7.93 1.41
CA ALA A 167 -8.19 7.20 2.03
C ALA A 167 -9.04 6.45 0.99
N TRP A 168 -9.20 7.03 -0.21
CA TRP A 168 -9.89 6.38 -1.33
C TRP A 168 -9.16 5.13 -1.83
N GLU A 169 -7.83 5.19 -1.94
CA GLU A 169 -6.98 4.05 -2.29
C GLU A 169 -7.02 2.95 -1.22
N ALA A 170 -6.91 3.30 0.05
CA ALA A 170 -6.98 2.35 1.16
C ALA A 170 -8.33 1.61 1.18
N GLU A 171 -9.43 2.34 0.99
CA GLU A 171 -10.76 1.75 0.88
C GLU A 171 -10.88 0.85 -0.36
N GLU A 172 -10.28 1.22 -1.49
CA GLU A 172 -10.23 0.38 -2.69
C GLU A 172 -9.50 -0.94 -2.43
N GLN A 173 -8.36 -0.90 -1.74
CA GLN A 173 -7.60 -2.10 -1.37
C GLN A 173 -8.41 -3.00 -0.44
N ARG A 174 -9.08 -2.44 0.56
CA ARG A 174 -9.98 -3.17 1.47
C ARG A 174 -11.09 -3.89 0.69
N LEU A 175 -11.73 -3.19 -0.24
CA LEU A 175 -12.79 -3.77 -1.08
C LEU A 175 -12.26 -4.89 -1.98
N LEU A 176 -11.07 -4.71 -2.55
CA LEU A 176 -10.42 -5.74 -3.37
C LEU A 176 -10.04 -6.99 -2.56
N GLN A 177 -9.79 -6.89 -1.24
CA GLN A 177 -9.59 -8.09 -0.42
C GLN A 177 -10.82 -9.00 -0.39
N GLY A 178 -12.03 -8.43 -0.49
CA GLY A 178 -13.30 -9.17 -0.61
C GLY A 178 -13.61 -9.69 -2.02
N ALA A 179 -12.81 -9.34 -3.02
CA ALA A 179 -12.97 -9.72 -4.43
C ALA A 179 -11.64 -10.24 -4.99
N SER A 180 -11.24 -11.44 -4.58
CA SER A 180 -9.90 -11.99 -4.85
C SER A 180 -9.58 -12.13 -6.34
N GLY A 181 -10.56 -12.48 -7.17
CA GLY A 181 -10.37 -12.61 -8.61
C GLY A 181 -10.13 -11.24 -9.24
N LEU A 182 -10.98 -10.27 -8.90
CA LEU A 182 -10.80 -8.89 -9.34
C LEU A 182 -9.50 -8.28 -8.84
N ARG A 183 -9.09 -8.59 -7.61
CA ARG A 183 -7.83 -8.12 -7.01
C ARG A 183 -6.63 -8.59 -7.82
N ALA A 184 -6.52 -9.89 -8.09
CA ALA A 184 -5.40 -10.45 -8.85
C ALA A 184 -5.31 -9.82 -10.24
N GLU A 185 -6.45 -9.66 -10.93
CA GLU A 185 -6.47 -9.05 -12.25
C GLU A 185 -6.16 -7.54 -12.21
N THR A 186 -6.65 -6.82 -11.20
CA THR A 186 -6.36 -5.39 -11.01
C THR A 186 -4.86 -5.15 -10.78
N VAL A 187 -4.22 -5.97 -9.93
CA VAL A 187 -2.76 -5.92 -9.68
C VAL A 187 -2.00 -6.11 -10.99
N ARG A 188 -2.31 -7.16 -11.75
CA ARG A 188 -1.65 -7.42 -13.04
C ARG A 188 -1.80 -6.24 -14.02
N ILE A 189 -3.01 -5.71 -14.17
CA ILE A 189 -3.29 -4.58 -15.09
C ILE A 189 -2.49 -3.34 -14.70
N LEU A 190 -2.44 -3.02 -13.40
CA LEU A 190 -1.72 -1.85 -12.90
C LEU A 190 -0.20 -2.05 -13.00
N ASP A 191 0.30 -3.26 -12.75
CA ASP A 191 1.72 -3.60 -12.89
C ASP A 191 2.20 -3.45 -14.34
N GLU A 192 1.41 -3.95 -15.31
CA GLU A 192 1.67 -3.79 -16.74
C GLU A 192 1.68 -2.31 -17.16
N ALA A 193 0.65 -1.56 -16.75
CA ALA A 193 0.50 -0.14 -17.09
C ALA A 193 1.71 0.68 -16.63
N ARG A 194 2.17 0.39 -15.43
CA ARG A 194 3.25 1.08 -14.77
C ARG A 194 4.61 0.74 -15.33
N SER A 195 4.86 -0.51 -15.69
CA SER A 195 6.05 -0.90 -16.45
C SER A 195 6.10 -0.16 -17.79
N ALA A 196 4.97 -0.10 -18.50
CA ALA A 196 4.87 0.61 -19.77
C ALA A 196 5.07 2.13 -19.61
N ILE A 197 4.47 2.74 -18.58
CA ILE A 197 4.61 4.17 -18.28
C ILE A 197 6.06 4.51 -17.90
N ALA A 198 6.70 3.71 -17.05
CA ALA A 198 8.11 3.91 -16.68
C ALA A 198 9.04 3.84 -17.90
N LYS A 199 8.81 2.89 -18.81
CA LYS A 199 9.54 2.79 -20.08
C LYS A 199 9.30 4.01 -20.97
N ALA A 200 8.06 4.45 -21.12
CA ALA A 200 7.72 5.64 -21.91
C ALA A 200 8.44 6.89 -21.38
N ARG A 201 8.50 7.06 -20.06
CA ARG A 201 9.22 8.17 -19.42
C ARG A 201 10.73 8.09 -19.61
N ALA A 202 11.32 6.90 -19.54
CA ALA A 202 12.75 6.70 -19.74
C ALA A 202 13.22 7.07 -21.17
N ILE A 203 12.31 7.01 -22.15
CA ILE A 203 12.59 7.39 -23.55
C ILE A 203 12.68 8.92 -23.72
N GLY A 204 12.10 9.71 -22.80
CA GLY A 204 12.36 11.15 -22.68
C GLY A 204 11.99 12.01 -23.89
N THR A 205 11.13 11.55 -24.80
CA THR A 205 10.71 12.30 -25.98
C THR A 205 9.60 13.31 -25.66
N ASP A 206 9.46 14.35 -26.49
CA ASP A 206 8.36 15.33 -26.38
C ASP A 206 6.96 14.67 -26.45
N ASP A 207 6.87 13.46 -27.02
CA ASP A 207 5.67 12.61 -27.08
C ASP A 207 5.44 11.72 -25.83
N ALA A 208 6.25 11.86 -24.78
CA ALA A 208 6.09 11.06 -23.56
C ALA A 208 4.72 11.28 -22.91
N TYR A 209 4.20 12.51 -22.93
CA TYR A 209 2.89 12.84 -22.35
C TYR A 209 1.71 12.22 -23.13
N SER A 210 1.76 12.29 -24.47
CA SER A 210 0.74 11.68 -25.35
C SER A 210 0.75 10.15 -25.20
N THR A 211 1.94 9.56 -25.08
CA THR A 211 2.14 8.14 -24.84
C THR A 211 1.62 7.72 -23.46
N GLU A 212 1.88 8.49 -22.42
CA GLU A 212 1.43 8.20 -21.05
C GLU A 212 -0.09 8.26 -20.92
N GLU A 213 -0.75 9.27 -21.49
CA GLU A 213 -2.21 9.36 -21.49
C GLU A 213 -2.85 8.20 -22.30
N ALA A 214 -2.23 7.79 -23.42
CA ALA A 214 -2.67 6.61 -24.17
C ALA A 214 -2.56 5.32 -23.35
N LEU A 215 -1.49 5.16 -22.57
CA LEU A 215 -1.31 4.03 -21.64
C LEU A 215 -2.36 4.07 -20.53
N LEU A 216 -2.56 5.22 -19.87
CA LEU A 216 -3.61 5.39 -18.86
C LEU A 216 -4.99 5.05 -19.43
N PHE A 217 -5.30 5.50 -20.65
CA PHE A 217 -6.55 5.17 -21.33
C PHE A 217 -6.71 3.66 -21.58
N LYS A 218 -5.65 2.98 -22.03
CA LYS A 218 -5.65 1.51 -22.20
C LYS A 218 -5.91 0.82 -20.86
N THR A 219 -5.29 1.29 -19.78
CA THR A 219 -5.47 0.76 -18.41
C THR A 219 -6.89 0.96 -17.91
N ARG A 220 -7.49 2.14 -18.09
CA ARG A 220 -8.91 2.39 -17.77
C ARG A 220 -9.83 1.40 -18.47
N ARG A 221 -9.56 1.07 -19.74
CA ARG A 221 -10.33 0.08 -20.51
C ARG A 221 -10.09 -1.35 -20.01
N ALA A 222 -8.87 -1.69 -19.60
CA ALA A 222 -8.56 -3.00 -19.03
C ALA A 222 -9.29 -3.20 -17.69
N LEU A 223 -9.20 -2.23 -16.77
CA LEU A 223 -9.93 -2.24 -15.50
C LEU A 223 -11.45 -2.35 -15.71
N ALA A 224 -11.99 -1.67 -16.73
CA ALA A 224 -13.39 -1.81 -17.12
C ALA A 224 -13.80 -3.22 -17.51
N ARG A 225 -12.92 -3.94 -18.21
CA ARG A 225 -13.17 -5.33 -18.61
C ARG A 225 -13.05 -6.25 -17.41
N ALA A 226 -12.04 -6.05 -16.55
CA ALA A 226 -11.87 -6.81 -15.31
C ALA A 226 -13.10 -6.68 -14.39
N ASN A 227 -13.55 -5.45 -14.11
CA ASN A 227 -14.75 -5.21 -13.29
C ASN A 227 -16.01 -5.85 -13.91
N ARG A 228 -16.12 -5.92 -15.24
CA ARG A 228 -17.25 -6.60 -15.90
C ARG A 228 -17.16 -8.12 -15.81
N ARG A 229 -15.95 -8.67 -15.94
CA ARG A 229 -15.70 -10.12 -15.81
C ARG A 229 -15.97 -10.60 -14.39
N HIS A 230 -15.57 -9.82 -13.39
CA HIS A 230 -15.77 -10.09 -11.97
C HIS A 230 -17.00 -9.36 -11.40
N ARG A 231 -18.04 -9.13 -12.21
CA ARG A 231 -19.25 -8.38 -11.79
C ARG A 231 -19.93 -8.97 -10.55
N ASP A 232 -19.87 -10.28 -10.39
CA ASP A 232 -20.52 -11.01 -9.29
C ASP A 232 -19.74 -10.89 -7.97
N GLU A 233 -18.42 -10.66 -8.04
CA GLU A 233 -17.63 -10.29 -6.86
C GLU A 233 -17.94 -8.83 -6.47
N VAL A 234 -17.97 -7.92 -7.46
CA VAL A 234 -18.24 -6.49 -7.24
C VAL A 234 -19.63 -6.24 -6.65
N SER A 235 -20.65 -6.97 -7.10
CA SER A 235 -22.04 -6.78 -6.64
C SER A 235 -22.25 -7.13 -5.17
N ARG A 236 -21.35 -7.92 -4.57
CA ARG A 236 -21.39 -8.30 -3.15
C ARG A 236 -20.70 -7.30 -2.22
N LEU A 237 -20.00 -6.32 -2.78
CA LEU A 237 -19.25 -5.32 -2.03
C LEU A 237 -20.12 -4.10 -1.72
N ASP A 238 -19.98 -3.56 -0.50
CA ASP A 238 -20.52 -2.24 -0.19
C ASP A 238 -19.56 -1.15 -0.71
N LEU A 239 -19.98 -0.48 -1.79
CA LEU A 239 -19.21 0.57 -2.45
C LEU A 239 -19.54 1.98 -1.96
N THR A 240 -20.41 2.13 -0.95
CA THR A 240 -20.96 3.44 -0.53
C THR A 240 -19.84 4.41 -0.15
N ARG A 241 -19.03 4.01 0.82
CA ARG A 241 -17.90 4.79 1.31
C ARG A 241 -16.86 5.09 0.22
N TRP A 242 -16.54 4.09 -0.60
CA TRP A 242 -15.61 4.26 -1.71
C TRP A 242 -16.09 5.30 -2.72
N ARG A 243 -17.40 5.33 -3.02
CA ARG A 243 -18.02 6.34 -3.90
C ARG A 243 -18.02 7.74 -3.26
N GLU A 244 -18.20 7.85 -1.95
CA GLU A 244 -18.11 9.12 -1.23
C GLU A 244 -16.69 9.70 -1.33
N LEU A 245 -15.67 8.87 -1.09
CA LEU A 245 -14.26 9.26 -1.22
C LEU A 245 -13.91 9.64 -2.67
N ALA A 246 -14.41 8.90 -3.66
CA ALA A 246 -14.29 9.28 -5.07
C ALA A 246 -14.99 10.63 -5.36
N ALA A 247 -16.15 10.89 -4.77
CA ALA A 247 -16.88 12.15 -4.97
C ALA A 247 -16.14 13.35 -4.36
N LEU A 248 -15.51 13.16 -3.20
CA LEU A 248 -14.62 14.16 -2.58
C LEU A 248 -13.37 14.37 -3.46
N THR A 249 -12.73 13.29 -3.90
CA THR A 249 -11.53 13.35 -4.76
C THR A 249 -11.81 14.02 -6.11
N ALA A 250 -13.03 13.89 -6.65
CA ALA A 250 -13.46 14.58 -7.87
C ALA A 250 -13.46 16.12 -7.75
N ARG A 251 -13.38 16.66 -6.52
CA ARG A 251 -13.22 18.09 -6.21
C ARG A 251 -11.75 18.52 -6.10
N ALA A 252 -10.78 17.63 -6.33
CA ALA A 252 -9.37 17.98 -6.29
C ALA A 252 -9.03 19.14 -7.25
N SER A 253 -8.11 20.00 -6.84
CA SER A 253 -7.55 21.06 -7.69
C SER A 253 -6.76 20.50 -8.88
N MET A 254 -6.26 19.27 -8.79
CA MET A 254 -5.54 18.59 -9.87
C MET A 254 -6.48 17.94 -10.89
N PRO A 255 -6.44 18.35 -12.18
CA PRO A 255 -7.35 17.83 -13.20
C PRO A 255 -7.26 16.32 -13.42
N THR A 256 -6.05 15.74 -13.36
CA THR A 256 -5.82 14.30 -13.56
C THR A 256 -6.49 13.47 -12.45
N MET A 257 -6.23 13.81 -11.19
CA MET A 257 -6.86 13.17 -10.03
C MET A 257 -8.39 13.31 -10.07
N ALA A 258 -8.88 14.52 -10.32
CA ALA A 258 -10.32 14.77 -10.42
C ALA A 258 -10.97 13.99 -11.58
N GLY A 259 -10.26 13.86 -12.71
CA GLY A 259 -10.69 13.10 -13.88
C GLY A 259 -10.85 11.61 -13.59
N GLU A 260 -9.87 10.99 -12.93
CA GLU A 260 -9.94 9.58 -12.55
C GLU A 260 -11.05 9.33 -11.51
N ALA A 261 -11.17 10.21 -10.51
CA ALA A 261 -12.22 10.11 -9.50
C ALA A 261 -13.64 10.25 -10.08
N ARG A 262 -13.85 11.09 -11.11
CA ARG A 262 -15.15 11.15 -11.82
C ARG A 262 -15.46 9.85 -12.55
N ARG A 263 -14.44 9.20 -13.12
CA ARG A 263 -14.57 7.92 -13.86
C ARG A 263 -14.69 6.72 -12.93
N ALA A 264 -14.22 6.86 -11.70
CA ALA A 264 -14.29 5.85 -10.66
C ALA A 264 -15.70 5.39 -10.33
N ARG A 265 -16.74 6.24 -10.48
CA ARG A 265 -18.13 5.92 -10.16
C ARG A 265 -18.64 4.55 -10.65
N ARG A 266 -17.96 3.92 -11.62
CA ARG A 266 -18.31 2.65 -12.23
C ARG A 266 -17.34 1.48 -11.98
N ARG A 267 -16.14 1.65 -11.38
CA ARG A 267 -15.04 0.64 -11.45
C ARG A 267 -14.01 0.74 -10.32
N LEU A 268 -13.72 -0.39 -9.66
CA LEU A 268 -12.55 -0.54 -8.78
C LEU A 268 -11.25 -0.59 -9.59
N GLY A 269 -10.14 -0.21 -8.95
CA GLY A 269 -8.80 -0.03 -9.53
C GLY A 269 -8.52 1.41 -9.99
N MET A 270 -9.52 2.30 -9.89
CA MET A 270 -9.42 3.68 -10.36
C MET A 270 -8.74 4.59 -9.33
N ALA A 271 -8.80 4.27 -8.04
CA ALA A 271 -8.08 5.00 -7.00
C ALA A 271 -6.57 4.82 -7.18
N GLN A 272 -6.12 3.56 -7.31
CA GLN A 272 -4.72 3.23 -7.58
C GLN A 272 -4.23 3.80 -8.92
N LEU A 273 -5.07 3.77 -9.97
CA LEU A 273 -4.74 4.39 -11.26
C LEU A 273 -4.56 5.92 -11.14
N SER A 274 -5.37 6.58 -10.30
CA SER A 274 -5.25 8.02 -10.08
C SER A 274 -3.89 8.39 -9.48
N ARG A 275 -3.37 7.56 -8.57
CA ARG A 275 -2.03 7.73 -7.98
C ARG A 275 -0.92 7.51 -9.00
N LEU A 276 -1.05 6.47 -9.84
CA LEU A 276 -0.10 6.21 -10.93
C LEU A 276 0.00 7.39 -11.90
N ALA A 277 -1.13 8.02 -12.22
CA ALA A 277 -1.20 9.17 -13.11
C ALA A 277 -0.61 10.46 -12.48
N LEU A 278 -0.63 10.60 -11.15
CA LEU A 278 -0.05 11.74 -10.45
C LEU A 278 1.46 11.68 -10.36
N ARG A 279 2.02 10.48 -10.18
CA ARG A 279 3.47 10.22 -10.22
C ARG A 279 4.09 10.48 -11.61
N GLY A 280 3.29 10.84 -12.62
CA GLY A 280 3.72 11.15 -13.99
C GLY A 280 3.87 12.61 -14.34
N ARG A 281 3.61 13.52 -13.40
CA ARG A 281 3.71 14.94 -13.67
C ARG A 281 5.11 15.46 -13.30
N PRO A 282 5.99 15.79 -14.26
CA PRO A 282 7.22 16.51 -13.94
C PRO A 282 6.81 17.88 -13.41
N GLY A 283 7.10 18.15 -12.13
CA GLY A 283 6.83 19.44 -11.47
C GLY A 283 5.94 19.43 -10.23
N ALA A 284 5.63 18.28 -9.63
CA ALA A 284 4.85 18.21 -8.38
C ALA A 284 5.69 18.19 -7.08
N ALA A 285 7.01 18.30 -7.17
CA ALA A 285 7.90 18.56 -6.05
C ALA A 285 8.65 19.87 -6.33
N ARG A 286 8.19 20.95 -5.69
CA ARG A 286 8.97 22.13 -5.37
C ARG A 286 8.65 22.51 -3.94
#